data_AF-A0A1I0LXJ6-F1
#
_entry.id   AF-A0A1I0LXJ6-F1
#
_cell.length_a   1.000
_cell.length_b   1.000
_cell.length_c   1.000
_cell.angle_alpha   90.00
_cell.angle_beta   90.00
_cell.angle_gamma   90.00
#
_symmetry.space_group_name_H-M   'P 1'
#
loop_
_entity.id
_entity.type
_entity.pdbx_description
1 polymer ?
#
loop_
_entity_poly.entity_id
_entity_poly.type
_entity_poly.pdbx_seq_one_letter_code
_entity_poly.pdbx_strand_id
1 'polypeptide(L)'
;MDVKTCPHDPFFDDFLGANSFVQQSVSFENKLITFIDKVRNSKHTLFILSTREYVLSEAKAHYEKLSMSNIDIAKCTIELEYYTKTIRARILYNHLAEADIPSEYVDVFLDKRGYHAIISHQNFNPRVIESIIKEQIWETIDPNEFANKVKEFFDNPISVWQFAFEKLDVETRYTLLVLGTMGSHVRLDDFQEGYRQFCALTSLELGLKYDDVKWRLSLKVLMNCFLKIDNRNGSKLVTMYNPSIADFIVFYLNQNTTTALQIIRGACFIEQLYNVFSDNRDFAVRKNLVYVDEDSFPVIETAFKRIWNERRTCQLKDRIFYDAERDDFVETRILYDFKTKYPFFCKQYSGFAEKLYNADELTWQTVKLKHRIGLMNLLDWNHMFRGADGYIPTIIENETLDTDEWIELVETVKDLNVEDEVLNDSFYDKLDDDLKSEISGFSDQGECDEEFKKVESLKKLLPDWKWYDVYGEIESVNEIVHMKKDNYIELLDWSTYILSASMHVLNALGISITPQATVIMRNR
;
A
#
# COMPACT_ATOMS: atom_id res chain seq x y z
N MET A 1 -28.08 -17.69 4.11
CA MET A 1 -27.17 -18.58 4.86
C MET A 1 -26.37 -17.65 5.76
N ASP A 2 -26.68 -17.68 7.04
CA ASP A 2 -26.00 -16.87 8.04
C ASP A 2 -24.52 -17.25 8.09
N VAL A 3 -23.65 -16.33 7.66
CA VAL A 3 -22.22 -16.42 7.96
C VAL A 3 -22.09 -15.96 9.41
N LYS A 4 -22.18 -16.92 10.34
CA LYS A 4 -21.69 -16.69 11.71
C LYS A 4 -20.17 -16.61 11.62
N THR A 5 -19.65 -15.40 11.50
CA THR A 5 -18.22 -15.15 11.71
C THR A 5 -17.86 -15.57 13.12
N CYS A 6 -16.91 -16.49 13.24
CA CYS A 6 -16.35 -16.87 14.52
C CYS A 6 -15.53 -15.68 15.06
N PRO A 7 -15.47 -15.40 16.38
CA PRO A 7 -14.88 -14.16 16.92
C PRO A 7 -13.36 -13.97 16.73
N HIS A 8 -12.71 -14.84 15.95
CA HIS A 8 -11.25 -14.97 15.88
C HIS A 8 -10.69 -15.04 14.45
N ASP A 9 -11.47 -14.72 13.42
CA ASP A 9 -11.02 -14.74 12.03
C ASP A 9 -10.47 -13.35 11.63
N PRO A 10 -9.15 -13.18 11.42
CA PRO A 10 -8.59 -11.90 11.00
C PRO A 10 -8.98 -11.58 9.54
N PHE A 11 -9.62 -10.43 9.34
CA PHE A 11 -9.87 -9.81 8.03
C PHE A 11 -9.02 -8.55 7.89
N PHE A 12 -8.19 -8.49 6.87
CA PHE A 12 -7.40 -7.29 6.53
C PHE A 12 -7.82 -6.78 5.15
N ASP A 13 -8.48 -5.61 5.18
CA ASP A 13 -8.94 -4.92 3.98
C ASP A 13 -7.83 -4.03 3.41
N ASP A 14 -7.65 -4.03 2.09
CA ASP A 14 -6.62 -3.26 1.36
C ASP A 14 -5.21 -3.38 1.97
N PHE A 15 -4.79 -4.60 2.32
CA PHE A 15 -3.60 -4.85 3.17
C PHE A 15 -2.26 -4.38 2.58
N LEU A 16 -2.22 -4.04 1.29
CA LEU A 16 -1.03 -3.57 0.56
C LEU A 16 -1.07 -2.06 0.21
N GLY A 17 -2.16 -1.37 0.56
CA GLY A 17 -2.40 0.03 0.19
C GLY A 17 -3.63 0.20 -0.70
N ALA A 18 -4.26 1.37 -0.60
CA ALA A 18 -5.54 1.65 -1.24
C ALA A 18 -5.44 1.89 -2.76
N ASN A 19 -4.51 2.75 -3.20
CA ASN A 19 -4.40 3.18 -4.60
C ASN A 19 -3.08 2.77 -5.27
N SER A 20 -2.03 2.61 -4.49
CA SER A 20 -0.73 2.09 -4.91
C SER A 20 -0.19 1.21 -3.81
N PHE A 21 0.77 0.35 -4.16
CA PHE A 21 1.53 -0.36 -3.16
C PHE A 21 2.23 0.64 -2.22
N VAL A 22 2.03 0.46 -0.92
CA VAL A 22 2.80 1.17 0.12
C VAL A 22 3.72 0.13 0.73
N GLN A 23 5.00 0.27 0.46
CA GLN A 23 5.98 -0.67 0.95
C GLN A 23 6.09 -0.59 2.47
N GLN A 24 5.83 -1.72 3.10
CA GLN A 24 5.80 -1.86 4.54
C GLN A 24 7.21 -2.07 5.11
N SER A 25 7.33 -2.33 6.42
CA SER A 25 8.62 -2.62 7.07
C SER A 25 9.41 -3.73 6.35
N VAL A 26 10.75 -3.69 6.42
CA VAL A 26 11.66 -4.68 5.79
C VAL A 26 11.26 -6.13 6.10
N SER A 27 10.79 -6.40 7.32
CA SER A 27 10.31 -7.74 7.75
C SER A 27 8.85 -8.11 7.41
N PHE A 28 8.12 -7.29 6.66
CA PHE A 28 6.67 -7.46 6.48
C PHE A 28 6.32 -8.76 5.76
N GLU A 29 7.02 -9.07 4.68
CA GLU A 29 6.80 -10.30 3.90
C GLU A 29 7.01 -11.55 4.75
N ASN A 30 8.11 -11.62 5.51
CA ASN A 30 8.40 -12.73 6.42
C ASN A 30 7.31 -12.90 7.48
N LYS A 31 6.85 -11.79 8.08
CA LYS A 31 5.75 -11.82 9.06
C LYS A 31 4.44 -12.28 8.42
N LEU A 32 4.12 -11.77 7.24
CA LEU A 32 2.90 -12.10 6.51
C LEU A 32 2.89 -13.58 6.13
N ILE A 33 3.98 -14.11 5.60
CA ILE A 33 4.12 -15.51 5.20
C ILE A 33 4.10 -16.43 6.42
N THR A 34 4.90 -16.11 7.45
CA THR A 34 4.87 -16.85 8.72
C THR A 34 3.46 -16.89 9.31
N PHE A 35 2.71 -15.79 9.18
CA PHE A 35 1.32 -15.75 9.63
C PHE A 35 0.40 -16.60 8.75
N ILE A 36 0.53 -16.52 7.42
CA ILE A 36 -0.18 -17.37 6.46
C ILE A 36 0.04 -18.85 6.79
N ASP A 37 1.29 -19.28 7.03
CA ASP A 37 1.62 -20.67 7.32
C ASP A 37 1.11 -21.13 8.70
N LYS A 38 1.14 -20.24 9.71
CA LYS A 38 0.51 -20.51 11.02
C LYS A 38 -1.00 -20.74 10.88
N VAL A 39 -1.68 -19.89 10.10
CA VAL A 39 -3.11 -20.04 9.84
C VAL A 39 -3.37 -21.32 9.03
N ARG A 40 -2.56 -21.60 8.00
CA ARG A 40 -2.70 -22.79 7.14
C ARG A 40 -2.66 -24.10 7.95
N ASN A 41 -1.87 -24.13 9.02
CA ASN A 41 -1.78 -25.27 9.93
C ASN A 41 -2.86 -25.30 11.03
N SER A 42 -3.69 -24.27 11.13
CA SER A 42 -4.84 -24.19 12.06
C SER A 42 -6.10 -24.78 11.43
N LYS A 43 -6.83 -25.59 12.19
CA LYS A 43 -8.15 -26.12 11.78
C LYS A 43 -9.33 -25.18 12.10
N HIS A 44 -9.06 -24.05 12.75
CA HIS A 44 -10.08 -23.20 13.36
C HIS A 44 -9.92 -21.72 13.04
N THR A 45 -9.06 -21.36 12.08
CA THR A 45 -8.77 -19.96 11.75
C THR A 45 -8.96 -19.73 10.27
N LEU A 46 -9.83 -18.79 9.92
CA LEU A 46 -9.99 -18.29 8.57
C LEU A 46 -9.28 -16.94 8.45
N PHE A 47 -8.30 -16.86 7.55
CA PHE A 47 -7.57 -15.62 7.28
C PHE A 47 -7.96 -15.07 5.92
N ILE A 48 -8.48 -13.84 5.91
CA ILE A 48 -8.96 -13.18 4.69
C ILE A 48 -8.17 -11.90 4.47
N LEU A 49 -7.54 -11.80 3.30
CA LEU A 49 -6.83 -10.62 2.83
C LEU A 49 -7.54 -10.08 1.58
N SER A 50 -7.79 -8.77 1.54
CA SER A 50 -8.29 -8.10 0.34
C SER A 50 -7.25 -7.10 -0.19
N THR A 51 -7.10 -7.04 -1.50
CA THR A 51 -6.29 -6.03 -2.17
C THR A 51 -6.69 -5.96 -3.65
N ARG A 52 -6.33 -4.88 -4.34
CA ARG A 52 -6.52 -4.76 -5.78
C ARG A 52 -5.45 -5.57 -6.52
N GLU A 53 -5.83 -6.19 -7.64
CA GLU A 53 -4.94 -7.06 -8.41
C GLU A 53 -3.63 -6.38 -8.83
N TYR A 54 -3.68 -5.11 -9.26
CA TYR A 54 -2.49 -4.38 -9.66
C TYR A 54 -1.61 -4.00 -8.46
N VAL A 55 -2.19 -3.77 -7.28
CA VAL A 55 -1.45 -3.51 -6.03
C VAL A 55 -0.77 -4.80 -5.57
N LEU A 56 -1.45 -5.94 -5.67
CA LEU A 56 -0.84 -7.25 -5.46
C LEU A 56 0.27 -7.55 -6.46
N SER A 57 0.08 -7.20 -7.73
CA SER A 57 1.09 -7.38 -8.78
C SER A 57 2.34 -6.54 -8.49
N GLU A 58 2.16 -5.29 -8.06
CA GLU A 58 3.26 -4.41 -7.64
C GLU A 58 3.96 -4.95 -6.39
N ALA A 59 3.20 -5.40 -5.39
CA ALA A 59 3.77 -6.02 -4.20
C ALA A 59 4.49 -7.34 -4.51
N LYS A 60 4.05 -8.13 -5.49
CA LYS A 60 4.76 -9.35 -5.94
C LYS A 60 6.03 -9.04 -6.71
N ALA A 61 6.03 -7.95 -7.48
CA ALA A 61 7.24 -7.46 -8.15
C ALA A 61 8.27 -6.96 -7.13
N HIS A 62 7.79 -6.51 -5.97
CA HIS A 62 8.62 -6.00 -4.88
C HIS A 62 9.04 -7.08 -3.87
N TYR A 63 8.16 -8.02 -3.53
CA TYR A 63 8.37 -9.06 -2.52
C TYR A 63 8.39 -10.42 -3.22
N GLU A 64 9.58 -10.92 -3.52
CA GLU A 64 9.76 -12.17 -4.26
C GLU A 64 9.08 -13.34 -3.53
N LYS A 65 9.10 -13.35 -2.19
CA LYS A 65 8.41 -14.35 -1.37
C LYS A 65 6.89 -14.40 -1.57
N LEU A 66 6.25 -13.26 -1.85
CA LEU A 66 4.82 -13.23 -2.20
C LEU A 66 4.54 -13.83 -3.58
N SER A 67 5.52 -13.81 -4.47
CA SER A 67 5.44 -14.47 -5.78
C SER A 67 5.65 -15.98 -5.67
N MET A 68 6.48 -16.44 -4.72
CA MET A 68 6.88 -17.84 -4.56
C MET A 68 5.97 -18.68 -3.64
N SER A 69 5.25 -18.06 -2.68
CA SER A 69 4.57 -18.74 -1.57
C SER A 69 3.26 -19.49 -1.88
N ASN A 70 3.02 -19.91 -3.14
CA ASN A 70 1.76 -20.56 -3.56
C ASN A 70 0.50 -19.76 -3.18
N ILE A 71 0.62 -18.45 -2.92
CA ILE A 71 -0.52 -17.55 -2.64
C ILE A 71 -1.54 -17.63 -3.78
N ASP A 72 -1.07 -17.87 -5.01
CA ASP A 72 -1.92 -18.05 -6.19
C ASP A 72 -2.86 -19.27 -6.10
N ILE A 73 -2.53 -20.30 -5.32
CA ILE A 73 -3.40 -21.47 -5.11
C ILE A 73 -4.59 -21.13 -4.20
N ALA A 74 -4.42 -20.16 -3.29
CA ALA A 74 -5.47 -19.67 -2.39
C ALA A 74 -6.12 -18.37 -2.87
N LYS A 75 -5.66 -17.82 -3.99
CA LYS A 75 -6.12 -16.55 -4.53
C LYS A 75 -7.55 -16.68 -5.06
N CYS A 76 -8.45 -15.92 -4.46
CA CYS A 76 -9.80 -15.74 -4.98
C CYS A 76 -9.90 -14.37 -5.64
N THR A 77 -9.85 -14.32 -6.97
CA THR A 77 -10.08 -13.09 -7.72
C THR A 77 -11.57 -12.87 -7.88
N ILE A 78 -12.09 -11.79 -7.29
CA ILE A 78 -13.47 -11.36 -7.53
C ILE A 78 -13.46 -10.40 -8.71
N GLU A 79 -13.71 -10.92 -9.91
CA GLU A 79 -13.94 -10.09 -11.09
C GLU A 79 -15.41 -9.72 -11.19
N LEU A 80 -15.69 -8.45 -11.52
CA LEU A 80 -17.07 -7.95 -11.72
C LEU A 80 -17.80 -8.70 -12.85
N GLU A 81 -17.06 -9.34 -13.76
CA GLU A 81 -17.58 -10.19 -14.84
C GLU A 81 -18.24 -11.47 -14.31
N TYR A 82 -17.82 -11.99 -13.15
CA TYR A 82 -18.41 -13.18 -12.53
C TYR A 82 -19.77 -12.90 -11.88
N TYR A 83 -20.19 -11.64 -11.77
CA TYR A 83 -21.49 -11.29 -11.23
C TYR A 83 -22.59 -11.64 -12.24
N THR A 84 -23.23 -12.79 -12.04
CA THR A 84 -24.45 -13.14 -12.77
C THR A 84 -25.54 -12.08 -12.56
N LYS A 85 -26.47 -11.95 -13.51
CA LYS A 85 -27.61 -11.02 -13.38
C LYS A 85 -28.39 -11.23 -12.08
N THR A 86 -28.50 -12.47 -11.60
CA THR A 86 -29.17 -12.81 -10.33
C THR A 86 -28.41 -12.27 -9.13
N ILE A 87 -27.07 -12.37 -9.12
CA ILE A 87 -26.23 -11.79 -8.06
C ILE A 87 -26.36 -10.27 -8.08
N ARG A 88 -26.23 -9.64 -9.26
CA ARG A 88 -26.36 -8.18 -9.43
C ARG A 88 -27.72 -7.67 -8.97
N ALA A 89 -28.79 -8.39 -9.32
CA ALA A 89 -30.14 -8.08 -8.86
C ALA A 89 -30.28 -8.18 -7.33
N ARG A 90 -29.65 -9.18 -6.71
CA ARG A 90 -29.68 -9.32 -5.24
C ARG A 90 -28.87 -8.24 -4.55
N ILE A 91 -27.70 -7.86 -5.09
CA ILE A 91 -26.91 -6.73 -4.60
C ILE A 91 -27.74 -5.45 -4.67
N LEU A 92 -28.29 -5.13 -5.85
CA LEU A 92 -29.13 -3.95 -6.03
C LEU A 92 -30.33 -3.96 -5.10
N TYR A 93 -31.05 -5.08 -4.99
CA TYR A 93 -32.19 -5.23 -4.09
C TYR A 93 -31.80 -4.97 -2.63
N ASN A 94 -30.74 -5.59 -2.13
CA ASN A 94 -30.32 -5.44 -0.74
C ASN A 94 -30.02 -3.97 -0.43
N HIS A 95 -29.26 -3.30 -1.31
CA HIS A 95 -28.94 -1.89 -1.14
C HIS A 95 -30.20 -1.00 -1.19
N LEU A 96 -31.10 -1.20 -2.16
CA LEU A 96 -32.34 -0.43 -2.25
C LEU A 96 -33.28 -0.69 -1.06
N ALA A 97 -33.31 -1.91 -0.52
CA ALA A 97 -34.16 -2.29 0.61
C ALA A 97 -33.66 -1.72 1.95
N GLU A 98 -32.36 -1.50 2.08
CA GLU A 98 -31.76 -0.82 3.25
C GLU A 98 -31.77 0.70 3.13
N ALA A 99 -32.06 1.23 1.94
CA ALA A 99 -32.11 2.65 1.67
C ALA A 99 -33.49 3.25 1.96
N ASP A 100 -33.52 4.44 2.59
CA ASP A 100 -34.74 5.23 2.79
C ASP A 100 -35.16 5.96 1.51
N ILE A 101 -35.37 5.22 0.41
CA ILE A 101 -35.78 5.77 -0.89
C ILE A 101 -37.31 5.96 -0.89
N PRO A 102 -37.84 7.16 -1.24
CA PRO A 102 -39.28 7.36 -1.34
C PRO A 102 -39.91 6.44 -2.39
N SER A 103 -41.11 5.93 -2.10
CA SER A 103 -41.76 4.89 -2.92
C SER A 103 -41.96 5.32 -4.37
N GLU A 104 -42.21 6.61 -4.64
CA GLU A 104 -42.37 7.14 -6.00
C GLU A 104 -41.16 6.90 -6.91
N TYR A 105 -39.94 6.90 -6.36
CA TYR A 105 -38.73 6.58 -7.13
C TYR A 105 -38.60 5.08 -7.36
N VAL A 106 -38.89 4.28 -6.32
CA VAL A 106 -38.86 2.81 -6.40
C VAL A 106 -39.89 2.31 -7.41
N ASP A 107 -41.10 2.85 -7.37
CA ASP A 107 -42.21 2.46 -8.24
C ASP A 107 -41.88 2.76 -9.70
N VAL A 108 -41.41 3.97 -10.03
CA VAL A 108 -41.03 4.33 -11.40
C VAL A 108 -39.83 3.53 -11.89
N PHE A 109 -38.86 3.26 -11.01
CA PHE A 109 -37.69 2.45 -11.29
C PHE A 109 -38.03 0.97 -11.55
N LEU A 110 -39.08 0.44 -10.90
CA LEU A 110 -39.60 -0.90 -11.10
C LEU A 110 -40.51 -1.00 -12.34
N ASP A 111 -41.47 -0.09 -12.49
CA ASP A 111 -42.48 -0.10 -13.56
C ASP A 111 -41.84 0.01 -14.96
N LYS A 112 -40.83 0.86 -15.11
CA LYS A 112 -40.08 1.02 -16.38
C LYS A 112 -38.98 -0.03 -16.56
N ARG A 113 -38.87 -1.01 -15.65
CA ARG A 113 -37.77 -1.98 -15.60
C ARG A 113 -36.39 -1.32 -15.58
N GLY A 114 -36.26 -0.15 -14.93
CA GLY A 114 -34.99 0.58 -14.80
C GLY A 114 -33.89 -0.28 -14.17
N TYR A 115 -34.26 -1.10 -13.19
CA TYR A 115 -33.36 -2.10 -12.57
C TYR A 115 -32.73 -3.05 -13.61
N HIS A 116 -33.42 -3.38 -14.70
CA HIS A 116 -32.92 -4.31 -15.72
C HIS A 116 -31.74 -3.72 -16.50
N ALA A 117 -31.78 -2.41 -16.79
CA ALA A 117 -30.68 -1.70 -17.44
C ALA A 117 -29.41 -1.69 -16.56
N ILE A 118 -29.59 -1.62 -15.24
CA ILE A 118 -28.50 -1.58 -14.26
C ILE A 118 -27.89 -2.96 -14.05
N ILE A 119 -28.69 -4.00 -13.75
CA ILE A 119 -28.15 -5.35 -13.53
C ILE A 119 -27.52 -5.94 -14.81
N SER A 120 -27.93 -5.44 -15.99
CA SER A 120 -27.36 -5.84 -17.27
C SER A 120 -26.20 -4.93 -17.72
N HIS A 121 -25.83 -3.92 -16.92
CA HIS A 121 -24.78 -2.97 -17.28
C HIS A 121 -23.41 -3.64 -17.29
N GLN A 122 -22.58 -3.34 -18.29
CA GLN A 122 -21.21 -3.84 -18.39
C GLN A 122 -20.40 -3.49 -17.15
N ASN A 123 -20.47 -2.21 -16.75
CA ASN A 123 -19.68 -1.64 -15.66
C ASN A 123 -20.41 -1.72 -14.29
N PHE A 124 -21.23 -2.76 -14.06
CA PHE A 124 -21.94 -2.90 -12.80
C PHE A 124 -20.96 -2.93 -11.62
N ASN A 125 -21.03 -1.92 -10.75
CA ASN A 125 -20.17 -1.80 -9.58
C ASN A 125 -21.05 -1.54 -8.33
N PRO A 126 -21.04 -2.42 -7.32
CA PRO A 126 -21.81 -2.22 -6.09
C PRO A 126 -21.50 -0.90 -5.38
N ARG A 127 -20.26 -0.40 -5.46
CA ARG A 127 -19.86 0.88 -4.86
C ARG A 127 -20.59 2.07 -5.48
N VAL A 128 -20.96 1.99 -6.76
CA VAL A 128 -21.79 3.02 -7.43
C VAL A 128 -23.18 3.06 -6.82
N ILE A 129 -23.79 1.90 -6.54
CA ILE A 129 -25.11 1.79 -5.91
C ILE A 129 -25.07 2.37 -4.49
N GLU A 130 -24.08 1.97 -3.71
CA GLU A 130 -23.87 2.50 -2.36
C GLU A 130 -23.73 4.02 -2.37
N SER A 131 -22.94 4.56 -3.31
CA SER A 131 -22.71 6.00 -3.44
C SER A 131 -24.00 6.74 -3.82
N ILE A 132 -24.77 6.20 -4.77
CA ILE A 132 -26.09 6.73 -5.17
C ILE A 132 -27.06 6.82 -3.98
N ILE A 133 -27.08 5.78 -3.15
CA ILE A 133 -27.93 5.69 -1.97
C ILE A 133 -27.51 6.68 -0.90
N LYS A 134 -26.22 6.70 -0.60
CA LYS A 134 -25.66 7.56 0.43
C LYS A 134 -25.88 9.03 0.12
N GLU A 135 -25.76 9.40 -1.16
CA GLU A 135 -25.99 10.77 -1.64
C GLU A 135 -27.46 11.15 -1.80
N GLN A 136 -28.37 10.20 -1.57
CA GLN A 136 -29.81 10.40 -1.71
C GLN A 136 -30.15 11.16 -2.99
N ILE A 137 -29.53 10.78 -4.12
CA ILE A 137 -29.58 11.57 -5.36
C ILE A 137 -31.02 11.89 -5.81
N TRP A 138 -31.97 11.03 -5.42
CA TRP A 138 -33.41 11.18 -5.66
C TRP A 138 -33.97 12.48 -5.10
N GLU A 139 -33.40 13.06 -4.02
CA GLU A 139 -33.85 14.36 -3.49
C GLU A 139 -33.76 15.51 -4.51
N THR A 140 -32.98 15.31 -5.58
CA THR A 140 -32.66 16.36 -6.57
C THR A 140 -33.03 15.99 -8.00
N ILE A 141 -33.66 14.83 -8.23
CA ILE A 141 -33.95 14.28 -9.56
C ILE A 141 -35.44 13.98 -9.62
N ASP A 142 -36.09 14.19 -10.78
CA ASP A 142 -37.47 13.75 -10.96
C ASP A 142 -37.56 12.20 -10.94
N PRO A 143 -38.58 11.59 -10.32
CA PRO A 143 -38.75 10.14 -10.31
C PRO A 143 -38.67 9.49 -11.71
N ASN A 144 -39.11 10.17 -12.76
CA ASN A 144 -39.04 9.68 -14.14
C ASN A 144 -37.63 9.64 -14.74
N GLU A 145 -36.74 10.49 -14.25
CA GLU A 145 -35.35 10.58 -14.70
C GLU A 145 -34.39 9.75 -13.84
N PHE A 146 -34.84 9.29 -12.67
CA PHE A 146 -34.00 8.55 -11.72
C PHE A 146 -33.29 7.35 -12.35
N ALA A 147 -34.01 6.49 -13.09
CA ALA A 147 -33.41 5.31 -13.73
C ALA A 147 -32.34 5.68 -14.78
N ASN A 148 -32.57 6.74 -15.57
CA ASN A 148 -31.61 7.23 -16.55
C ASN A 148 -30.37 7.79 -15.85
N LYS A 149 -30.55 8.57 -14.79
CA LYS A 149 -29.44 9.13 -14.03
C LYS A 149 -28.60 8.05 -13.34
N VAL A 150 -29.25 7.05 -12.74
CA VAL A 150 -28.54 5.91 -12.16
C VAL A 150 -27.73 5.20 -13.23
N LYS A 151 -28.28 4.99 -14.42
CA LYS A 151 -27.54 4.40 -15.55
C LYS A 151 -26.31 5.24 -15.93
N GLU A 152 -26.43 6.57 -16.02
CA GLU A 152 -25.28 7.46 -16.29
C GLU A 152 -24.15 7.29 -15.26
N PHE A 153 -24.49 7.09 -13.99
CA PHE A 153 -23.51 6.82 -12.95
C PHE A 153 -22.78 5.48 -13.11
N PHE A 154 -23.42 4.46 -13.69
CA PHE A 154 -22.72 3.23 -14.07
C PHE A 154 -21.90 3.39 -15.35
N ASP A 155 -22.34 4.24 -16.28
CA ASP A 155 -21.56 4.60 -17.47
C ASP A 155 -20.27 5.34 -17.08
N ASN A 156 -20.33 6.19 -16.04
CA ASN A 156 -19.18 6.91 -15.48
C ASN A 156 -19.21 6.92 -13.92
N PRO A 157 -18.62 5.92 -13.24
CA PRO A 157 -18.63 5.82 -11.77
C PRO A 157 -18.07 7.03 -11.03
N ILE A 158 -17.08 7.73 -11.63
CA ILE A 158 -16.48 8.94 -11.05
C ILE A 158 -17.51 10.07 -10.95
N SER A 159 -18.51 10.09 -11.85
CA SER A 159 -19.52 11.15 -11.89
C SER A 159 -20.45 11.16 -10.67
N VAL A 160 -20.55 10.07 -9.89
CA VAL A 160 -21.30 10.08 -8.62
C VAL A 160 -20.64 11.04 -7.63
N TRP A 161 -19.33 10.92 -7.47
CA TRP A 161 -18.55 11.80 -6.59
C TRP A 161 -18.52 13.23 -7.12
N GLN A 162 -18.45 13.41 -8.44
CA GLN A 162 -18.56 14.72 -9.06
C GLN A 162 -19.91 15.38 -8.74
N PHE A 163 -21.02 14.63 -8.87
CA PHE A 163 -22.36 15.13 -8.56
C PHE A 163 -22.49 15.55 -7.09
N ALA A 164 -21.97 14.75 -6.16
CA ALA A 164 -21.92 15.08 -4.74
C ALA A 164 -21.06 16.32 -4.46
N PHE A 165 -19.86 16.35 -5.07
CA PHE A 165 -18.88 17.42 -4.90
C PHE A 165 -19.40 18.76 -5.42
N GLU A 166 -20.12 18.77 -6.55
CA GLU A 166 -20.72 19.97 -7.14
C GLU A 166 -21.86 20.56 -6.32
N LYS A 167 -22.41 19.84 -5.34
CA LYS A 167 -23.39 20.36 -4.38
C LYS A 167 -22.75 21.02 -3.16
N LEU A 168 -21.47 20.74 -2.90
CA LEU A 168 -20.73 21.34 -1.79
C LEU A 168 -20.51 22.83 -2.05
N ASP A 169 -20.45 23.62 -0.96
CA ASP A 169 -19.96 25.00 -1.03
C ASP A 169 -18.45 25.04 -1.34
N VAL A 170 -17.96 26.22 -1.73
CA VAL A 170 -16.57 26.39 -2.19
C VAL A 170 -15.58 26.02 -1.09
N GLU A 171 -15.80 26.46 0.14
CA GLU A 171 -14.98 26.12 1.31
C GLU A 171 -14.86 24.61 1.50
N THR A 172 -15.98 23.89 1.42
CA THR A 172 -16.04 22.44 1.66
C THR A 172 -15.41 21.65 0.51
N ARG A 173 -15.53 22.13 -0.74
CA ARG A 173 -14.81 21.56 -1.88
C ARG A 173 -13.30 21.64 -1.69
N TYR A 174 -12.77 22.83 -1.38
CA TYR A 174 -11.32 22.98 -1.17
C TYR A 174 -10.84 22.21 0.06
N THR A 175 -11.66 22.11 1.10
CA THR A 175 -11.37 21.25 2.26
C THR A 175 -11.14 19.79 1.83
N LEU A 176 -12.00 19.24 0.98
CA LEU A 176 -11.83 17.88 0.45
C LEU A 176 -10.60 17.74 -0.46
N LEU A 177 -10.39 18.69 -1.36
CA LEU A 177 -9.25 18.67 -2.29
C LEU A 177 -7.91 18.73 -1.54
N VAL A 178 -7.82 19.55 -0.48
CA VAL A 178 -6.63 19.61 0.38
C VAL A 178 -6.35 18.24 0.98
N LEU A 179 -7.33 17.59 1.62
CA LEU A 179 -7.16 16.24 2.16
C LEU A 179 -6.70 15.24 1.11
N GLY A 180 -7.31 15.29 -0.09
CA GLY A 180 -7.01 14.37 -1.18
C GLY A 180 -5.54 14.38 -1.61
N THR A 181 -4.81 15.47 -1.36
CA THR A 181 -3.38 15.57 -1.64
C THR A 181 -2.48 15.14 -0.48
N MET A 182 -2.98 15.12 0.76
CA MET A 182 -2.19 14.83 1.96
C MET A 182 -1.85 13.35 2.15
N GLY A 183 -2.57 12.44 1.48
CA GLY A 183 -2.35 11.00 1.54
C GLY A 183 -3.59 10.22 1.99
N SER A 184 -3.42 8.91 2.24
CA SER A 184 -4.53 8.00 2.56
C SER A 184 -4.98 8.04 4.02
N HIS A 185 -4.05 8.32 4.93
CA HIS A 185 -4.29 8.39 6.37
C HIS A 185 -3.65 9.66 6.91
N VAL A 186 -4.49 10.57 7.40
CA VAL A 186 -4.04 11.91 7.84
C VAL A 186 -4.59 12.16 9.23
N ARG A 187 -3.77 12.69 10.15
CA ARG A 187 -4.32 13.09 11.45
C ARG A 187 -5.27 14.27 11.30
N LEU A 188 -6.33 14.30 12.09
CA LEU A 188 -7.33 15.37 12.01
C LEU A 188 -6.73 16.76 12.29
N ASP A 189 -5.73 16.86 13.17
CA ASP A 189 -5.02 18.11 13.45
C ASP A 189 -4.14 18.55 12.27
N ASP A 190 -3.48 17.60 11.59
CA ASP A 190 -2.76 17.90 10.35
C ASP A 190 -3.69 18.34 9.24
N PHE A 191 -4.85 17.69 9.11
CA PHE A 191 -5.83 18.07 8.10
C PHE A 191 -6.36 19.50 8.32
N GLN A 192 -6.68 19.84 9.57
CA GLN A 192 -7.11 21.18 9.94
C GLN A 192 -6.02 22.23 9.66
N GLU A 193 -4.77 21.93 10.02
CA GLU A 193 -3.64 22.83 9.77
C GLU A 193 -3.35 22.97 8.27
N GLY A 194 -3.41 21.88 7.51
CA GLY A 194 -3.27 21.89 6.06
C GLY A 194 -4.30 22.79 5.39
N TYR A 195 -5.57 22.69 5.77
CA TYR A 195 -6.62 23.57 5.24
C TYR A 195 -6.45 25.03 5.69
N ARG A 196 -6.02 25.27 6.94
CA ARG A 196 -5.74 26.62 7.45
C ARG A 196 -4.65 27.31 6.65
N GLN A 197 -3.52 26.63 6.42
CA GLN A 197 -2.41 27.15 5.64
C GLN A 197 -2.80 27.35 4.18
N PHE A 198 -3.55 26.41 3.61
CA PHE A 198 -4.10 26.56 2.26
C PHE A 198 -4.92 27.85 2.12
N CYS A 199 -5.85 28.11 3.04
CA CYS A 199 -6.65 29.34 3.04
C CYS A 199 -5.76 30.59 3.16
N ALA A 200 -4.75 30.58 4.03
CA ALA A 200 -3.87 31.73 4.22
C ALA A 200 -3.10 32.07 2.94
N LEU A 201 -2.52 31.06 2.29
CA LEU A 201 -1.67 31.19 1.11
C LEU A 201 -2.45 31.50 -0.18
N THR A 202 -3.74 31.14 -0.24
CA THR A 202 -4.60 31.34 -1.42
C THR A 202 -5.67 32.42 -1.23
N SER A 203 -5.68 33.10 -0.08
CA SER A 203 -6.73 34.07 0.30
C SER A 203 -6.96 35.20 -0.71
N LEU A 204 -5.91 35.70 -1.37
CA LEU A 204 -6.01 36.76 -2.37
C LEU A 204 -6.67 36.30 -3.67
N GLU A 205 -6.49 35.03 -4.03
CA GLU A 205 -6.95 34.46 -5.30
C GLU A 205 -8.35 33.85 -5.15
N LEU A 206 -8.58 33.13 -4.06
CA LEU A 206 -9.82 32.39 -3.83
C LEU A 206 -10.81 33.12 -2.91
N GLY A 207 -10.38 34.17 -2.21
CA GLY A 207 -11.20 34.84 -1.20
C GLY A 207 -11.48 33.99 0.04
N LEU A 208 -10.87 32.81 0.14
CA LEU A 208 -11.04 31.88 1.25
C LEU A 208 -10.32 32.40 2.49
N LYS A 209 -10.99 32.29 3.63
CA LYS A 209 -10.42 32.59 4.94
C LYS A 209 -10.77 31.46 5.88
N TYR A 210 -9.75 30.99 6.59
CA TYR A 210 -9.95 29.98 7.61
C TYR A 210 -10.84 30.56 8.73
N ASP A 211 -11.84 29.79 9.11
CA ASP A 211 -12.73 30.06 10.23
C ASP A 211 -13.09 28.73 10.91
N ASP A 212 -12.99 28.68 12.24
CA ASP A 212 -13.18 27.44 12.99
C ASP A 212 -14.64 26.92 12.92
N VAL A 213 -15.63 27.81 12.79
CA VAL A 213 -17.03 27.41 12.65
C VAL A 213 -17.26 26.79 11.28
N LYS A 214 -16.81 27.47 10.21
CA LYS A 214 -16.87 26.95 8.84
C LYS A 214 -16.13 25.63 8.70
N TRP A 215 -14.92 25.51 9.24
CA TRP A 215 -14.16 24.25 9.27
C TRP A 215 -14.98 23.10 9.87
N ARG A 216 -15.59 23.30 11.05
CA ARG A 216 -16.40 22.26 11.69
C ARG A 216 -17.64 21.89 10.86
N LEU A 217 -18.26 22.85 10.19
CA LEU A 217 -19.39 22.61 9.30
C LEU A 217 -18.96 21.81 8.07
N SER A 218 -17.90 22.23 7.38
CA SER A 218 -17.33 21.51 6.24
C SER A 218 -16.92 20.10 6.61
N LEU A 219 -16.23 19.91 7.75
CA LEU A 219 -15.86 18.58 8.24
C LEU A 219 -17.09 17.71 8.49
N LYS A 220 -18.14 18.25 9.11
CA LYS A 220 -19.40 17.51 9.36
C LYS A 220 -20.07 17.11 8.05
N VAL A 221 -20.14 18.00 7.07
CA VAL A 221 -20.70 17.69 5.73
C VAL A 221 -19.88 16.61 5.04
N LEU A 222 -18.54 16.73 5.05
CA LEU A 222 -17.66 15.76 4.43
C LEU A 222 -17.70 14.39 5.12
N MET A 223 -17.86 14.31 6.44
CA MET A 223 -18.02 13.04 7.16
C MET A 223 -19.29 12.29 6.78
N ASN A 224 -20.33 12.98 6.31
CA ASN A 224 -21.56 12.32 5.89
C ASN A 224 -21.39 11.54 4.59
N CYS A 225 -20.47 11.96 3.71
CA CYS A 225 -20.34 11.40 2.36
C CYS A 225 -18.91 10.89 2.09
N PHE A 226 -17.93 11.77 2.21
CA PHE A 226 -16.60 11.60 1.65
C PHE A 226 -15.60 10.98 2.62
N LEU A 227 -15.73 11.23 3.92
CA LEU A 227 -14.68 10.97 4.90
C LEU A 227 -15.15 10.03 6.01
N LYS A 228 -14.19 9.30 6.57
CA LYS A 228 -14.34 8.57 7.82
C LYS A 228 -13.31 9.07 8.82
N ILE A 229 -13.69 9.11 10.10
CA ILE A 229 -12.76 9.42 11.19
C ILE A 229 -12.72 8.23 12.14
N ASP A 230 -11.54 7.64 12.27
CA ASP A 230 -11.26 6.55 13.20
C ASP A 230 -10.37 7.05 14.34
N ASN A 231 -10.57 6.52 15.56
CA ASN A 231 -9.71 6.81 16.70
C ASN A 231 -8.66 5.69 16.85
N ARG A 232 -7.38 6.05 16.80
CA ARG A 232 -6.25 5.13 16.99
C ARG A 232 -5.29 5.71 18.02
N ASN A 233 -5.09 4.99 19.13
CA ASN A 233 -4.19 5.40 20.23
C ASN A 233 -4.36 6.86 20.69
N GLY A 234 -5.61 7.32 20.80
CA GLY A 234 -5.93 8.68 21.26
C GLY A 234 -5.81 9.76 20.18
N SER A 235 -5.37 9.40 18.97
CA SER A 235 -5.33 10.29 17.81
C SER A 235 -6.48 9.99 16.85
N LYS A 236 -7.06 11.05 16.27
CA LYS A 236 -8.10 10.92 15.25
C LYS A 236 -7.45 10.89 13.88
N LEU A 237 -7.64 9.80 13.14
CA LEU A 237 -7.22 9.66 11.75
C LEU A 237 -8.40 9.84 10.82
N VAL A 238 -8.19 10.63 9.78
CA VAL A 238 -9.13 10.91 8.71
C VAL A 238 -8.70 10.09 7.50
N THR A 239 -9.64 9.35 6.94
CA THR A 239 -9.48 8.58 5.70
C THR A 239 -10.64 8.87 4.77
N MET A 240 -10.43 8.62 3.47
CA MET A 240 -11.54 8.64 2.52
C MET A 240 -12.48 7.46 2.83
N TYR A 241 -13.78 7.72 2.82
CA TYR A 241 -14.80 6.71 3.05
C TYR A 241 -14.74 5.58 2.02
N ASN A 242 -14.43 5.94 0.77
CA ASN A 242 -14.25 5.01 -0.33
C ASN A 242 -13.00 5.40 -1.13
N PRO A 243 -12.10 4.45 -1.44
CA PRO A 243 -10.90 4.73 -2.24
C PRO A 243 -11.18 5.41 -3.60
N SER A 244 -12.35 5.17 -4.21
CA SER A 244 -12.73 5.82 -5.48
C SER A 244 -12.93 7.34 -5.38
N ILE A 245 -13.03 7.89 -4.18
CA ILE A 245 -13.03 9.34 -3.95
C ILE A 245 -11.66 9.93 -4.28
N ALA A 246 -10.57 9.24 -3.93
CA ALA A 246 -9.23 9.69 -4.29
C ALA A 246 -9.04 9.69 -5.82
N ASP A 247 -9.59 8.68 -6.50
CA ASP A 247 -9.60 8.62 -7.97
C ASP A 247 -10.40 9.78 -8.59
N PHE A 248 -11.55 10.14 -7.98
CA PHE A 248 -12.32 11.32 -8.36
C PHE A 248 -11.53 12.62 -8.18
N ILE A 249 -10.81 12.79 -7.07
CA ILE A 249 -10.00 14.00 -6.82
C ILE A 249 -8.92 14.14 -7.89
N VAL A 250 -8.23 13.05 -8.23
CA VAL A 250 -7.23 13.04 -9.32
C VAL A 250 -7.88 13.40 -10.66
N PHE A 251 -9.02 12.78 -10.99
CA PHE A 251 -9.76 13.11 -12.20
C PHE A 251 -10.14 14.61 -12.23
N TYR A 252 -10.70 15.12 -11.14
CA TYR A 252 -11.14 16.52 -11.04
C TYR A 252 -9.98 17.49 -11.22
N LEU A 253 -8.83 17.24 -10.58
CA LEU A 253 -7.66 18.12 -10.68
C LEU A 253 -7.02 18.08 -12.07
N ASN A 254 -7.01 16.93 -12.75
CA ASN A 254 -6.58 16.83 -14.15
C ASN A 254 -7.48 17.64 -15.11
N GLN A 255 -8.78 17.75 -14.82
CA GLN A 255 -9.71 18.58 -15.60
C GLN A 255 -9.65 20.08 -15.23
N ASN A 256 -9.09 20.42 -14.06
CA ASN A 256 -9.09 21.78 -13.51
C ASN A 256 -7.67 22.20 -13.11
N THR A 257 -6.81 22.44 -14.11
CA THR A 257 -5.38 22.77 -13.91
C THR A 257 -5.15 23.99 -13.03
N THR A 258 -5.99 25.04 -13.14
CA THR A 258 -5.94 26.20 -12.24
C THR A 258 -6.13 25.80 -10.78
N THR A 259 -7.07 24.90 -10.50
CA THR A 259 -7.31 24.38 -9.14
C THR A 259 -6.15 23.51 -8.68
N ALA A 260 -5.57 22.69 -9.55
CA ALA A 260 -4.36 21.93 -9.24
C ALA A 260 -3.20 22.85 -8.81
N LEU A 261 -2.95 23.93 -9.55
CA LEU A 261 -1.92 24.92 -9.21
C LEU A 261 -2.21 25.64 -7.89
N GLN A 262 -3.47 25.94 -7.59
CA GLN A 262 -3.87 26.53 -6.32
C GLN A 262 -3.60 25.59 -5.15
N ILE A 263 -3.90 24.30 -5.31
CA ILE A 263 -3.62 23.25 -4.32
C ILE A 263 -2.11 23.12 -4.07
N ILE A 264 -1.28 23.08 -5.12
CA ILE A 264 0.19 23.06 -4.99
C ILE A 264 0.67 24.32 -4.27
N ARG A 265 0.19 25.51 -4.68
CA ARG A 265 0.57 26.79 -4.08
C ARG A 265 0.26 26.84 -2.58
N GLY A 266 -0.91 26.34 -2.19
CA GLY A 266 -1.39 26.32 -0.81
C GLY A 266 -0.98 25.09 0.00
N ALA A 267 -0.13 24.20 -0.54
CA ALA A 267 0.33 23.01 0.17
C ALA A 267 1.06 23.35 1.48
N CYS A 268 0.74 22.62 2.54
CA CYS A 268 1.33 22.78 3.87
C CYS A 268 2.38 21.70 4.16
N PHE A 269 2.14 20.48 3.68
CA PHE A 269 3.00 19.32 3.93
C PHE A 269 3.63 18.83 2.63
N ILE A 270 4.84 18.31 2.73
CA ILE A 270 5.66 18.02 1.55
C ILE A 270 5.06 16.90 0.70
N GLU A 271 4.39 15.95 1.34
CA GLU A 271 3.66 14.85 0.71
C GLU A 271 2.61 15.36 -0.30
N GLN A 272 2.01 16.53 -0.06
CA GLN A 272 1.02 17.11 -0.98
C GLN A 272 1.60 17.44 -2.36
N LEU A 273 2.92 17.59 -2.47
CA LEU A 273 3.58 17.90 -3.74
C LEU A 273 3.79 16.67 -4.61
N TYR A 274 3.86 15.46 -4.06
CA TYR A 274 4.24 14.26 -4.85
C TYR A 274 3.31 13.05 -4.66
N ASN A 275 2.42 13.04 -3.67
CA ASN A 275 1.48 11.93 -3.45
C ASN A 275 0.54 11.73 -4.63
N VAL A 276 0.02 12.83 -5.19
CA VAL A 276 -0.99 12.79 -6.25
C VAL A 276 -0.55 13.47 -7.54
N PHE A 277 0.68 14.00 -7.62
CA PHE A 277 1.16 14.76 -8.77
C PHE A 277 2.39 14.09 -9.39
N SER A 278 2.54 14.20 -10.71
CA SER A 278 3.74 13.78 -11.42
C SER A 278 3.89 14.56 -12.73
N ASP A 279 5.13 14.85 -13.12
CA ASP A 279 5.43 15.48 -14.41
C ASP A 279 5.66 14.48 -15.55
N ASN A 280 5.60 13.17 -15.23
CA ASN A 280 5.70 12.11 -16.21
C ASN A 280 4.31 11.62 -16.59
N ARG A 281 3.85 11.97 -17.80
CA ARG A 281 2.50 11.68 -18.29
C ARG A 281 2.17 10.18 -18.26
N ASP A 282 3.06 9.34 -18.77
CA ASP A 282 2.82 7.89 -18.85
C ASP A 282 2.78 7.26 -17.46
N PHE A 283 3.63 7.74 -16.56
CA PHE A 283 3.61 7.34 -15.17
C PHE A 283 2.33 7.81 -14.46
N ALA A 284 1.93 9.07 -14.66
CA ALA A 284 0.72 9.65 -14.07
C ALA A 284 -0.54 8.92 -14.52
N VAL A 285 -0.68 8.60 -15.81
CA VAL A 285 -1.82 7.83 -16.33
C VAL A 285 -1.85 6.43 -15.73
N ARG A 286 -0.71 5.72 -15.70
CA ARG A 286 -0.65 4.35 -15.15
C ARG A 286 -0.93 4.28 -13.67
N LYS A 287 -0.48 5.28 -12.90
CA LYS A 287 -0.60 5.33 -11.43
C LYS A 287 -1.81 6.14 -10.95
N ASN A 288 -2.67 6.60 -11.87
CA ASN A 288 -3.80 7.48 -11.60
C ASN A 288 -3.39 8.70 -10.75
N LEU A 289 -2.52 9.55 -11.31
CA LEU A 289 -2.04 10.79 -10.70
C LEU A 289 -2.44 12.00 -11.57
N VAL A 290 -2.35 13.19 -10.97
CA VAL A 290 -2.50 14.47 -11.64
C VAL A 290 -1.21 14.76 -12.43
N TYR A 291 -1.35 14.91 -13.74
CA TYR A 291 -0.25 15.31 -14.59
C TYR A 291 -0.03 16.82 -14.48
N VAL A 292 1.21 17.23 -14.27
CA VAL A 292 1.64 18.63 -14.27
C VAL A 292 2.73 18.84 -15.31
N ASP A 293 2.68 19.97 -16.01
CA ASP A 293 3.61 20.31 -17.08
C ASP A 293 4.62 21.38 -16.63
N GLU A 294 5.48 21.81 -17.54
CA GLU A 294 6.57 22.77 -17.28
C GLU A 294 6.05 24.12 -16.75
N ASP A 295 4.85 24.53 -17.14
CA ASP A 295 4.22 25.78 -16.65
C ASP A 295 3.93 25.73 -15.15
N SER A 296 3.82 24.53 -14.59
CA SER A 296 3.56 24.29 -13.17
C SER A 296 4.84 24.35 -12.32
N PHE A 297 6.01 24.19 -12.92
CA PHE A 297 7.28 24.03 -12.21
C PHE A 297 7.66 25.20 -11.29
N PRO A 298 7.47 26.49 -11.66
CA PRO A 298 7.76 27.60 -10.74
C PRO A 298 6.93 27.56 -9.45
N VAL A 299 5.69 27.10 -9.53
CA VAL A 299 4.80 26.97 -8.37
C VAL A 299 5.25 25.81 -7.49
N ILE A 300 5.62 24.68 -8.10
CA ILE A 300 6.16 23.50 -7.40
C ILE A 300 7.46 23.86 -6.69
N GLU A 301 8.41 24.51 -7.37
CA GLU A 301 9.69 24.94 -6.79
C GLU A 301 9.47 25.84 -5.56
N THR A 302 8.59 26.84 -5.70
CA THR A 302 8.27 27.79 -4.62
C THR A 302 7.64 27.10 -3.41
N ALA A 303 6.65 26.22 -3.65
CA ALA A 303 5.99 25.47 -2.60
C ALA A 303 6.96 24.49 -1.92
N PHE A 304 7.78 23.79 -2.70
CA PHE A 304 8.78 22.85 -2.20
C PHE A 304 9.77 23.54 -1.28
N LYS A 305 10.43 24.63 -1.73
CA LYS A 305 11.39 25.38 -0.89
C LYS A 305 10.77 25.87 0.41
N ARG A 306 9.53 26.40 0.36
CA ARG A 306 8.81 26.85 1.55
C ARG A 306 8.63 25.72 2.55
N ILE A 307 8.04 24.61 2.11
CA ILE A 307 7.70 23.48 2.98
C ILE A 307 8.95 22.78 3.50
N TRP A 308 9.99 22.67 2.65
CA TRP A 308 11.29 22.12 3.00
C TRP A 308 11.95 22.88 4.15
N ASN A 309 11.97 24.21 4.07
CA ASN A 309 12.53 25.06 5.12
C ASN A 309 11.74 24.98 6.43
N GLU A 310 10.43 24.77 6.35
CA GLU A 310 9.56 24.59 7.52
C GLU A 310 9.57 23.17 8.07
N ARG A 311 10.21 22.21 7.37
CA ARG A 311 10.29 20.78 7.75
C ARG A 311 8.92 20.15 8.05
N ARG A 312 7.90 20.47 7.25
CA ARG A 312 6.53 19.98 7.46
C ARG A 312 6.26 18.66 6.71
N THR A 313 5.94 17.63 7.49
CA THR A 313 5.48 16.31 7.01
C THR A 313 4.15 15.95 7.68
N CYS A 314 3.23 15.37 6.91
CA CYS A 314 2.03 14.71 7.45
C CYS A 314 2.11 13.18 7.34
N GLN A 315 3.27 12.65 6.94
CA GLN A 315 3.54 11.22 6.93
C GLN A 315 3.43 10.66 8.35
N LEU A 316 2.83 9.47 8.45
CA LEU A 316 2.80 8.70 9.70
C LEU A 316 3.91 7.66 9.69
N LYS A 317 4.43 7.33 10.88
CA LYS A 317 5.45 6.29 11.01
C LYS A 317 4.92 4.96 10.47
N ASP A 318 5.76 4.26 9.70
CA ASP A 318 5.45 2.96 9.10
C ASP A 318 5.58 1.82 10.14
N ARG A 319 4.82 1.94 11.24
CA ARG A 319 4.69 0.92 12.28
C ARG A 319 3.32 0.30 12.15
N ILE A 320 3.30 -0.75 11.35
CA ILE A 320 2.19 -1.69 11.15
C ILE A 320 1.38 -1.83 12.46
N PHE A 321 0.18 -1.26 12.43
CA PHE A 321 -0.95 -1.39 13.37
C PHE A 321 -1.02 -0.59 14.67
N TYR A 322 -0.07 0.28 15.04
CA TYR A 322 -0.16 0.88 16.39
C TYR A 322 -0.16 2.41 16.46
N ASP A 323 0.71 3.16 15.78
CA ASP A 323 0.82 4.59 16.10
C ASP A 323 0.39 5.53 14.97
N ALA A 324 -0.54 6.42 15.30
CA ALA A 324 -0.87 7.64 14.55
C ALA A 324 0.16 8.75 14.81
N GLU A 325 1.40 8.37 15.10
CA GLU A 325 2.51 9.30 15.35
C GLU A 325 3.02 9.84 14.02
N ARG A 326 3.33 11.15 13.99
CA ARG A 326 3.98 11.76 12.83
C ARG A 326 5.37 11.17 12.67
N ASP A 327 5.73 10.90 11.43
CA ASP A 327 7.08 10.52 11.07
C ASP A 327 8.02 11.73 11.10
N ASP A 328 9.32 11.46 11.11
CA ASP A 328 10.32 12.51 11.01
C ASP A 328 10.35 13.08 9.57
N PHE A 329 10.88 14.31 9.43
CA PHE A 329 11.16 14.88 8.13
C PHE A 329 12.48 14.28 7.60
N VAL A 330 12.35 13.08 7.02
CA VAL A 330 13.44 12.28 6.44
C VAL A 330 13.68 12.74 5.00
N GLU A 331 14.75 13.49 4.77
CA GLU A 331 15.04 14.15 3.48
C GLU A 331 15.20 13.13 2.36
N THR A 332 15.86 12.01 2.64
CA THR A 332 16.16 10.95 1.67
C THR A 332 14.87 10.36 1.11
N ARG A 333 13.91 10.03 1.98
CA ARG A 333 12.59 9.50 1.57
C ARG A 333 11.86 10.53 0.70
N ILE A 334 11.81 11.77 1.17
CA ILE A 334 11.08 12.84 0.50
C ILE A 334 11.68 13.10 -0.90
N LEU A 335 13.01 13.16 -1.03
CA LEU A 335 13.66 13.38 -2.31
C LEU A 335 13.58 12.18 -3.23
N TYR A 336 13.64 10.96 -2.69
CA TYR A 336 13.39 9.74 -3.46
C TYR A 336 11.99 9.76 -4.08
N ASP A 337 10.96 9.98 -3.26
CA ASP A 337 9.57 10.05 -3.71
C ASP A 337 9.38 11.21 -4.71
N PHE A 338 9.91 12.39 -4.41
CA PHE A 338 9.81 13.55 -5.29
C PHE A 338 10.50 13.32 -6.63
N LYS A 339 11.78 12.93 -6.66
CA LYS A 339 12.53 12.74 -7.92
C LYS A 339 11.95 11.62 -8.78
N THR A 340 11.40 10.58 -8.16
CA THR A 340 10.68 9.51 -8.87
C THR A 340 9.44 10.03 -9.61
N LYS A 341 8.71 10.97 -8.99
CA LYS A 341 7.49 11.57 -9.56
C LYS A 341 7.75 12.75 -10.49
N TYR A 342 8.93 13.37 -10.36
CA TYR A 342 9.31 14.60 -11.03
C TYR A 342 10.61 14.53 -11.86
N PRO A 343 10.79 13.52 -12.74
CA PRO A 343 12.00 13.41 -13.54
C PRO A 343 12.24 14.61 -14.49
N PHE A 344 11.19 15.22 -15.05
CA PHE A 344 11.35 16.32 -16.02
C PHE A 344 11.70 17.64 -15.32
N PHE A 345 11.07 17.93 -14.20
CA PHE A 345 11.42 19.04 -13.30
C PHE A 345 12.86 18.92 -12.85
N CYS A 346 13.29 17.74 -12.38
CA CYS A 346 14.66 17.54 -11.91
C CYS A 346 15.70 17.72 -13.03
N LYS A 347 15.34 17.36 -14.26
CA LYS A 347 16.18 17.61 -15.44
C LYS A 347 16.28 19.10 -15.77
N GLN A 348 15.17 19.83 -15.73
CA GLN A 348 15.13 21.26 -16.04
C GLN A 348 15.77 22.11 -14.93
N TYR A 349 15.55 21.75 -13.67
CA TYR A 349 16.10 22.37 -12.48
C TYR A 349 17.27 21.53 -11.93
N SER A 350 18.25 21.22 -12.78
CA SER A 350 19.41 20.39 -12.43
C SER A 350 20.11 20.90 -11.16
N GLY A 351 20.37 19.97 -10.24
CA GLY A 351 20.96 20.23 -8.93
C GLY A 351 20.01 20.85 -7.89
N PHE A 352 18.70 21.02 -8.19
CA PHE A 352 17.75 21.60 -7.23
C PHE A 352 17.65 20.77 -5.94
N ALA A 353 17.44 19.47 -6.07
CA ALA A 353 17.30 18.57 -4.93
C ALA A 353 18.63 18.43 -4.18
N GLU A 354 19.71 18.24 -4.94
CA GLU A 354 21.07 18.01 -4.44
C GLU A 354 21.58 19.19 -3.59
N LYS A 355 21.27 20.42 -3.98
CA LYS A 355 21.65 21.63 -3.23
C LYS A 355 20.91 21.79 -1.89
N LEU A 356 19.74 21.14 -1.75
CA LEU A 356 18.94 21.17 -0.53
C LEU A 356 19.27 20.01 0.41
N TYR A 357 19.81 18.92 -0.13
CA TYR A 357 19.93 17.64 0.55
C TYR A 357 21.14 17.56 1.48
N ASN A 358 20.90 17.11 2.71
CA ASN A 358 21.95 16.62 3.58
C ASN A 358 22.36 15.20 3.20
N ALA A 359 23.38 15.10 2.35
CA ALA A 359 23.87 13.83 1.83
C ALA A 359 24.38 12.84 2.91
N ASP A 360 24.72 13.31 4.11
CA ASP A 360 25.10 12.43 5.22
C ASP A 360 23.94 11.49 5.63
N GLU A 361 22.69 11.84 5.32
CA GLU A 361 21.52 10.99 5.56
C GLU A 361 21.57 9.67 4.76
N LEU A 362 22.35 9.61 3.66
CA LEU A 362 22.63 8.37 2.92
C LEU A 362 23.38 7.31 3.75
N THR A 363 24.00 7.68 4.87
CA THR A 363 24.70 6.72 5.74
C THR A 363 23.96 6.45 7.04
N TRP A 364 22.76 7.00 7.23
CA TRP A 364 22.01 6.85 8.48
C TRP A 364 21.13 5.59 8.43
N GLN A 365 21.43 4.63 9.30
CA GLN A 365 20.67 3.37 9.46
C GLN A 365 19.20 3.59 9.88
N THR A 366 18.88 4.78 10.41
CA THR A 366 17.50 5.16 10.72
C THR A 366 16.66 5.37 9.47
N VAL A 367 17.29 5.51 8.30
CA VAL A 367 16.64 5.63 7.00
C VAL A 367 16.69 4.29 6.28
N LYS A 368 15.53 3.83 5.81
CA LYS A 368 15.41 2.55 5.08
C LYS A 368 16.39 2.51 3.90
N LEU A 369 17.14 1.40 3.77
CA LEU A 369 18.17 1.22 2.76
C LEU A 369 17.66 1.49 1.33
N LYS A 370 16.51 0.91 0.97
CA LYS A 370 15.81 1.14 -0.29
C LYS A 370 15.69 2.62 -0.71
N HIS A 371 15.48 3.54 0.24
CA HIS A 371 15.28 4.96 -0.07
C HIS A 371 16.64 5.61 -0.32
N ARG A 372 17.67 5.17 0.40
CA ARG A 372 19.04 5.62 0.23
C ARG A 372 19.58 5.17 -1.13
N ILE A 373 19.57 3.86 -1.39
CA ILE A 373 19.98 3.25 -2.66
C ILE A 373 19.14 3.79 -3.82
N GLY A 374 17.80 3.80 -3.67
CA GLY A 374 16.90 4.33 -4.69
C GLY A 374 17.13 5.81 -4.99
N LEU A 375 17.43 6.64 -3.98
CA LEU A 375 17.78 8.05 -4.20
C LEU A 375 19.13 8.18 -4.91
N MET A 376 20.12 7.35 -4.55
CA MET A 376 21.45 7.38 -5.17
C MET A 376 21.41 7.23 -6.69
N ASN A 377 20.53 6.36 -7.21
CA ASN A 377 20.30 6.19 -8.65
C ASN A 377 19.63 7.40 -9.33
N LEU A 378 19.00 8.28 -8.56
CA LEU A 378 18.30 9.47 -9.07
C LEU A 378 19.10 10.76 -8.91
N LEU A 379 20.09 10.80 -8.01
CA LEU A 379 20.90 11.99 -7.72
C LEU A 379 21.75 12.40 -8.93
N ASP A 380 21.81 13.70 -9.20
CA ASP A 380 22.81 14.25 -10.11
C ASP A 380 24.13 14.45 -9.35
N TRP A 381 24.98 13.43 -9.39
CA TRP A 381 26.26 13.39 -8.66
C TRP A 381 27.20 14.54 -8.98
N ASN A 382 27.01 15.27 -10.10
CA ASN A 382 27.79 16.47 -10.43
C ASN A 382 27.52 17.65 -9.47
N HIS A 383 26.39 17.64 -8.75
CA HIS A 383 26.05 18.67 -7.76
C HIS A 383 26.28 18.20 -6.32
N MET A 384 26.78 16.98 -6.13
CA MET A 384 27.08 16.43 -4.81
C MET A 384 28.51 16.76 -4.38
N PHE A 385 28.74 16.87 -3.06
CA PHE A 385 30.07 17.19 -2.53
C PHE A 385 31.06 16.01 -2.64
N ARG A 386 30.54 14.78 -2.55
CA ARG A 386 31.28 13.52 -2.69
C ARG A 386 30.58 12.63 -3.71
N GLY A 387 31.34 11.76 -4.37
CA GLY A 387 30.79 10.72 -5.23
C GLY A 387 30.12 9.60 -4.43
N ALA A 388 29.38 8.74 -5.13
CA ALA A 388 28.66 7.61 -4.53
C ALA A 388 29.60 6.62 -3.83
N ASP A 389 30.80 6.46 -4.37
CA ASP A 389 31.94 5.71 -3.82
C ASP A 389 32.33 6.15 -2.40
N GLY A 390 32.01 7.39 -2.00
CA GLY A 390 32.22 7.88 -0.64
C GLY A 390 31.13 7.49 0.37
N TYR A 391 29.98 6.98 -0.08
CA TYR A 391 28.84 6.64 0.77
C TYR A 391 28.58 5.13 0.85
N ILE A 392 28.71 4.42 -0.29
CA ILE A 392 28.44 2.98 -0.37
C ILE A 392 29.28 2.16 0.63
N PRO A 393 30.62 2.36 0.74
CA PRO A 393 31.41 1.63 1.72
C PRO A 393 30.93 1.86 3.16
N THR A 394 30.50 3.08 3.50
CA THR A 394 29.97 3.39 4.83
C THR A 394 28.64 2.69 5.11
N ILE A 395 27.79 2.50 4.10
CA ILE A 395 26.57 1.68 4.24
C ILE A 395 26.96 0.24 4.56
N ILE A 396 27.85 -0.34 3.75
CA ILE A 396 28.34 -1.71 3.88
C ILE A 396 29.00 -1.96 5.25
N GLU A 397 29.84 -1.04 5.72
CA GLU A 397 30.57 -1.20 6.98
C GLU A 397 29.65 -1.16 8.22
N ASN A 398 28.58 -0.37 8.18
CA ASN A 398 27.77 -0.13 9.36
C ASN A 398 26.62 -1.13 9.52
N GLU A 399 26.13 -1.70 8.42
CA GLU A 399 24.90 -2.50 8.41
C GLU A 399 25.18 -3.97 8.09
N THR A 400 24.26 -4.84 8.45
CA THR A 400 24.22 -6.23 7.95
C THR A 400 23.05 -6.29 6.99
N LEU A 401 23.34 -6.61 5.74
CA LEU A 401 22.36 -6.62 4.65
C LEU A 401 21.90 -8.04 4.38
N ASP A 402 20.62 -8.20 4.07
CA ASP A 402 20.11 -9.46 3.51
C ASP A 402 20.47 -9.60 2.01
N THR A 403 20.27 -10.78 1.44
CA THR A 403 20.66 -11.05 0.05
C THR A 403 19.91 -10.19 -0.96
N ASP A 404 18.65 -9.83 -0.70
CA ASP A 404 17.87 -8.94 -1.58
C ASP A 404 18.46 -7.51 -1.53
N GLU A 405 18.78 -7.03 -0.34
CA GLU A 405 19.47 -5.75 -0.12
C GLU A 405 20.85 -5.70 -0.79
N TRP A 406 21.60 -6.82 -0.76
CA TRP A 406 22.86 -6.94 -1.49
C TRP A 406 22.68 -6.90 -3.00
N ILE A 407 21.64 -7.54 -3.54
CA ILE A 407 21.33 -7.47 -4.98
C ILE A 407 21.05 -6.01 -5.37
N GLU A 408 20.15 -5.31 -4.66
CA GLU A 408 19.82 -3.91 -4.93
C GLU A 408 21.07 -3.00 -4.84
N LEU A 409 21.94 -3.25 -3.87
CA LEU A 409 23.17 -2.49 -3.69
C LEU A 409 24.16 -2.73 -4.85
N VAL A 410 24.36 -3.98 -5.26
CA VAL A 410 25.28 -4.31 -6.36
C VAL A 410 24.77 -3.77 -7.69
N GLU A 411 23.46 -3.84 -7.96
CA GLU A 411 22.86 -3.20 -9.13
C GLU A 411 23.13 -1.70 -9.12
N THR A 412 23.00 -1.05 -7.96
CA THR A 412 23.27 0.38 -7.81
C THR A 412 24.74 0.73 -7.99
N VAL A 413 25.67 -0.08 -7.47
CA VAL A 413 27.12 0.10 -7.70
C VAL A 413 27.43 0.11 -9.20
N LYS A 414 26.80 -0.78 -9.96
CA LYS A 414 26.97 -0.88 -11.42
C LYS A 414 26.30 0.26 -12.17
N ASP A 415 25.07 0.61 -11.81
CA ASP A 415 24.34 1.70 -12.45
C ASP A 415 25.06 3.04 -12.27
N LEU A 416 25.75 3.22 -11.13
CA LEU A 416 26.57 4.39 -10.84
C LEU A 416 27.99 4.32 -11.43
N ASN A 417 28.39 3.18 -12.01
CA ASN A 417 29.73 2.91 -12.53
C ASN A 417 30.85 3.17 -11.51
N VAL A 418 30.69 2.67 -10.28
CA VAL A 418 31.67 2.82 -9.18
C VAL A 418 32.23 1.46 -8.72
N GLU A 419 32.23 0.47 -9.61
CA GLU A 419 32.73 -0.88 -9.31
C GLU A 419 34.20 -0.86 -8.88
N ASP A 420 35.04 -0.07 -9.57
CA ASP A 420 36.49 -0.04 -9.36
C ASP A 420 36.86 0.50 -7.96
N GLU A 421 36.04 1.39 -7.41
CA GLU A 421 36.22 1.96 -6.08
C GLU A 421 35.59 1.11 -4.97
N VAL A 422 34.45 0.47 -5.25
CA VAL A 422 33.64 -0.23 -4.24
C VAL A 422 33.98 -1.72 -4.14
N LEU A 423 34.19 -2.43 -5.25
CA LEU A 423 34.35 -3.89 -5.27
C LEU A 423 35.79 -4.32 -4.91
N ASN A 424 36.18 -4.07 -3.66
CA ASN A 424 37.48 -4.44 -3.09
C ASN A 424 37.37 -5.64 -2.13
N ASP A 425 38.50 -6.08 -1.57
CA ASP A 425 38.53 -7.23 -0.64
C ASP A 425 37.57 -7.04 0.56
N SER A 426 37.47 -5.81 1.11
CA SER A 426 36.57 -5.53 2.23
C SER A 426 35.09 -5.64 1.84
N PHE A 427 34.73 -5.32 0.60
CA PHE A 427 33.38 -5.53 0.08
C PHE A 427 33.04 -7.02 0.05
N TYR A 428 33.93 -7.83 -0.52
CA TYR A 428 33.70 -9.27 -0.67
C TYR A 428 33.71 -10.01 0.67
N ASP A 429 34.59 -9.61 1.60
CA ASP A 429 34.61 -10.17 2.96
C ASP A 429 33.29 -9.89 3.69
N LYS A 430 32.79 -8.66 3.58
CA LYS A 430 31.52 -8.26 4.21
C LYS A 430 30.31 -8.93 3.57
N LEU A 431 30.28 -9.06 2.24
CA LEU A 431 29.27 -9.82 1.51
C LEU A 431 29.23 -11.28 1.96
N ASP A 432 30.39 -11.93 2.02
CA ASP A 432 30.51 -13.32 2.48
C ASP A 432 29.98 -13.52 3.91
N ASP A 433 30.38 -12.64 4.83
CA ASP A 433 29.96 -12.67 6.23
C ASP A 433 28.44 -12.49 6.38
N ASP A 434 27.86 -11.51 5.68
CA ASP A 434 26.43 -11.23 5.76
C ASP A 434 25.59 -12.36 5.16
N LEU A 435 25.96 -12.87 3.98
CA LEU A 435 25.27 -14.02 3.35
C LEU A 435 25.32 -15.27 4.25
N LYS A 436 26.50 -15.61 4.79
CA LYS A 436 26.64 -16.76 5.70
C LYS A 436 25.83 -16.56 6.98
N SER A 437 25.79 -15.35 7.51
CA SER A 437 24.98 -15.00 8.67
C SER A 437 23.49 -15.22 8.40
N GLU A 438 22.97 -14.77 7.26
CA GLU A 438 21.59 -15.01 6.85
C GLU A 438 21.29 -16.50 6.67
N ILE A 439 22.12 -17.22 5.91
CA ILE A 439 21.99 -18.66 5.64
C ILE A 439 21.95 -19.48 6.94
N SER A 440 22.80 -19.13 7.92
CA SER A 440 22.86 -19.83 9.21
C SER A 440 21.56 -19.76 10.00
N GLY A 441 20.69 -18.80 9.69
CA GLY A 441 19.40 -18.59 10.33
C GLY A 441 18.27 -19.49 9.83
N PHE A 442 18.47 -20.21 8.71
CA PHE A 442 17.40 -20.96 8.07
C PHE A 442 16.95 -22.19 8.87
N SER A 443 15.65 -22.45 8.77
CA SER A 443 14.93 -23.45 9.54
C SER A 443 14.21 -24.48 8.68
N ASP A 444 13.99 -24.20 7.39
CA ASP A 444 13.35 -25.11 6.46
C ASP A 444 13.93 -25.09 5.04
N GLN A 445 13.55 -26.10 4.24
CA GLN A 445 14.06 -26.32 2.89
C GLN A 445 13.70 -25.18 1.92
N GLY A 446 12.52 -24.59 2.10
CA GLY A 446 12.04 -23.53 1.23
C GLY A 446 12.91 -22.28 1.34
N GLU A 447 13.37 -21.96 2.55
CA GLU A 447 14.31 -20.87 2.81
C GLU A 447 15.65 -21.13 2.08
N CYS A 448 16.22 -22.34 2.18
CA CYS A 448 17.45 -22.70 1.45
C CYS A 448 17.28 -22.64 -0.09
N ASP A 449 16.16 -23.16 -0.62
CA ASP A 449 15.89 -23.20 -2.05
C ASP A 449 15.66 -21.79 -2.64
N GLU A 450 15.06 -20.90 -1.85
CA GLU A 450 14.90 -19.49 -2.21
C GLU A 450 16.23 -18.76 -2.20
N GLU A 451 17.00 -18.92 -1.12
CA GLU A 451 18.31 -18.29 -0.98
C GLU A 451 19.25 -18.67 -2.12
N PHE A 452 19.24 -19.95 -2.51
CA PHE A 452 20.02 -20.41 -3.65
C PHE A 452 19.69 -19.63 -4.95
N LYS A 453 18.43 -19.28 -5.19
CA LYS A 453 18.04 -18.49 -6.38
C LYS A 453 18.54 -17.05 -6.30
N LYS A 454 18.52 -16.47 -5.10
CA LYS A 454 19.01 -15.11 -4.87
C LYS A 454 20.52 -15.05 -5.05
N VAL A 455 21.25 -15.98 -4.44
CA VAL A 455 22.70 -16.14 -4.63
C VAL A 455 23.07 -16.37 -6.09
N GLU A 456 22.30 -17.16 -6.85
CA GLU A 456 22.50 -17.32 -8.30
C GLU A 456 22.29 -16.01 -9.08
N SER A 457 21.37 -15.15 -8.64
CA SER A 457 21.16 -13.82 -9.24
C SER A 457 22.33 -12.89 -8.91
N LEU A 458 22.79 -12.89 -7.66
CA LEU A 458 23.94 -12.10 -7.23
C LEU A 458 25.25 -12.55 -7.90
N LYS A 459 25.44 -13.86 -8.14
CA LYS A 459 26.57 -14.40 -8.91
C LYS A 459 26.58 -13.95 -10.36
N LYS A 460 25.42 -13.79 -11.00
CA LYS A 460 25.36 -13.20 -12.35
C LYS A 460 25.83 -11.75 -12.33
N LEU A 461 25.60 -11.03 -11.23
CA LEU A 461 26.10 -9.69 -11.04
C LEU A 461 27.61 -9.67 -10.70
N LEU A 462 28.12 -10.63 -9.93
CA LEU A 462 29.52 -10.71 -9.52
C LEU A 462 30.17 -12.03 -9.99
N PRO A 463 30.41 -12.20 -11.30
CA PRO A 463 30.85 -13.49 -11.86
C PRO A 463 32.29 -13.87 -11.47
N ASP A 464 33.13 -12.88 -11.17
CA ASP A 464 34.56 -13.06 -10.91
C ASP A 464 34.89 -13.39 -9.44
N TRP A 465 33.89 -13.36 -8.56
CA TRP A 465 34.06 -13.68 -7.14
C TRP A 465 34.03 -15.19 -6.86
N LYS A 466 34.67 -15.61 -5.76
CA LYS A 466 34.76 -17.01 -5.33
C LYS A 466 33.59 -17.40 -4.44
N TRP A 467 32.53 -17.89 -5.06
CA TRP A 467 31.27 -18.27 -4.39
C TRP A 467 31.29 -19.62 -3.63
N TYR A 468 32.36 -20.41 -3.72
CA TYR A 468 32.38 -21.79 -3.21
C TYR A 468 32.08 -21.89 -1.71
N ASP A 469 32.50 -20.90 -0.92
CA ASP A 469 32.29 -20.91 0.53
C ASP A 469 30.83 -20.64 0.91
N VAL A 470 30.13 -19.78 0.15
CA VAL A 470 28.70 -19.50 0.32
C VAL A 470 27.85 -20.72 -0.08
N TYR A 471 28.14 -21.35 -1.22
CA TYR A 471 27.42 -22.57 -1.61
C TYR A 471 27.63 -23.72 -0.62
N GLY A 472 28.85 -23.88 -0.10
CA GLY A 472 29.14 -24.87 0.94
C GLY A 472 28.32 -24.65 2.21
N GLU A 473 28.10 -23.39 2.61
CA GLU A 473 27.25 -23.06 3.75
C GLU A 473 25.78 -23.42 3.50
N ILE A 474 25.24 -23.08 2.31
CA ILE A 474 23.87 -23.45 1.92
C ILE A 474 23.69 -24.98 1.95
N GLU A 475 24.63 -25.73 1.35
CA GLU A 475 24.60 -27.20 1.37
C GLU A 475 24.65 -27.75 2.79
N SER A 476 25.52 -27.20 3.66
CA SER A 476 25.63 -27.65 5.05
C SER A 476 24.35 -27.41 5.85
N VAL A 477 23.75 -26.22 5.74
CA VAL A 477 22.48 -25.90 6.43
C VAL A 477 21.34 -26.75 5.89
N ASN A 478 21.30 -26.97 4.57
CA ASN A 478 20.34 -27.84 3.92
C ASN A 478 20.40 -29.29 4.45
N GLU A 479 21.60 -29.86 4.60
CA GLU A 479 21.79 -31.17 5.23
C GLU A 479 21.27 -31.20 6.68
N ILE A 480 21.56 -30.17 7.47
CA ILE A 480 21.09 -30.06 8.88
C ILE A 480 19.55 -30.00 8.95
N VAL A 481 18.92 -29.21 8.07
CA VAL A 481 17.46 -29.08 7.97
C VAL A 481 16.84 -30.43 7.60
N HIS A 482 17.42 -31.14 6.64
CA HIS A 482 17.01 -32.49 6.27
C HIS A 482 17.11 -33.48 7.45
N MET A 483 18.24 -33.49 8.18
CA MET A 483 18.43 -34.37 9.34
C MET A 483 17.45 -34.06 10.48
N LYS A 484 17.11 -32.79 10.71
CA LYS A 484 16.09 -32.41 11.71
C LYS A 484 14.70 -32.90 11.33
N LYS A 485 14.35 -32.84 10.04
CA LYS A 485 13.08 -33.34 9.51
C LYS A 485 12.96 -34.85 9.68
N ASP A 486 14.02 -35.60 9.38
CA ASP A 486 14.05 -37.05 9.52
C ASP A 486 13.98 -37.49 11.00
N ASN A 487 14.70 -36.82 11.90
CA ASN A 487 14.59 -37.06 13.34
C ASN A 487 13.19 -36.75 13.90
N TYR A 488 12.50 -35.74 13.36
CA TYR A 488 11.12 -35.43 13.76
C TYR A 488 10.13 -36.49 13.28
N ILE A 489 10.34 -37.05 12.08
CA ILE A 489 9.57 -38.18 11.55
C ILE A 489 9.81 -39.43 12.42
N GLU A 490 11.06 -39.72 12.80
CA GLU A 490 11.35 -40.81 13.73
C GLU A 490 10.69 -40.58 15.10
N LEU A 491 10.81 -39.39 15.70
CA LEU A 491 10.17 -39.06 16.98
C LEU A 491 8.63 -39.18 16.93
N LEU A 492 8.00 -38.81 15.81
CA LEU A 492 6.59 -39.03 15.57
C LEU A 492 6.27 -40.53 15.52
N ASP A 493 7.05 -41.34 14.82
CA ASP A 493 6.91 -42.80 14.80
C ASP A 493 7.06 -43.41 16.20
N TRP A 494 8.06 -42.98 16.99
CA TRP A 494 8.26 -43.41 18.37
C TRP A 494 7.12 -42.96 19.30
N SER A 495 6.57 -41.75 19.13
CA SER A 495 5.42 -41.28 19.91
C SER A 495 4.15 -42.08 19.58
N THR A 496 3.99 -42.47 18.32
CA THR A 496 2.90 -43.34 17.83
C THR A 496 3.06 -44.76 18.39
N TYR A 497 4.29 -45.25 18.49
CA TYR A 497 4.65 -46.52 19.12
C TYR A 497 4.41 -46.52 20.64
N ILE A 498 4.72 -45.42 21.33
CA ILE A 498 4.50 -45.25 22.79
C ILE A 498 3.01 -45.13 23.11
N LEU A 499 2.23 -44.43 22.26
CA LEU A 499 0.76 -44.37 22.36
C LEU A 499 0.11 -45.75 22.13
N SER A 500 0.62 -46.52 21.16
CA SER A 500 0.23 -47.91 20.90
C SER A 500 0.55 -48.85 22.08
N ALA A 501 1.76 -48.74 22.65
CA ALA A 501 2.20 -49.54 23.80
C ALA A 501 1.40 -49.19 25.06
N SER A 502 1.10 -47.91 25.28
CA SER A 502 0.28 -47.43 26.40
C SER A 502 -1.18 -47.92 26.28
N MET A 503 -1.73 -47.98 25.06
CA MET A 503 -3.04 -48.59 24.79
C MET A 503 -3.09 -50.09 25.08
N HIS A 504 -2.01 -50.84 24.80
CA HIS A 504 -1.93 -52.26 25.13
C HIS A 504 -1.91 -52.51 26.64
N VAL A 505 -1.20 -51.67 27.41
CA VAL A 505 -1.18 -51.73 28.88
C VAL A 505 -2.54 -51.37 29.49
N LEU A 506 -3.23 -50.35 28.95
CA LEU A 506 -4.58 -49.97 29.38
C LEU A 506 -5.63 -51.04 29.08
N ASN A 507 -5.53 -51.73 27.93
CA ASN A 507 -6.39 -52.87 27.57
C ASN A 507 -6.13 -54.11 28.47
N ALA A 508 -4.88 -54.35 28.86
CA ALA A 508 -4.52 -55.44 29.77
C ALA A 508 -5.02 -55.21 31.22
N LEU A 509 -5.24 -53.95 31.60
CA LEU A 509 -5.81 -53.54 32.90
C LEU A 509 -7.34 -53.39 32.88
N GLY A 510 -8.02 -53.69 31.77
CA GLY A 510 -9.48 -53.65 31.65
C GLY A 510 -10.08 -52.24 31.61
N ILE A 511 -9.28 -51.20 31.33
CA ILE A 511 -9.75 -49.82 31.22
C ILE A 511 -10.02 -49.50 29.75
N SER A 512 -11.29 -49.49 29.36
CA SER A 512 -11.73 -49.09 28.02
C SER A 512 -11.73 -47.57 27.88
N ILE A 513 -10.88 -47.04 26.99
CA ILE A 513 -10.94 -45.65 26.52
C ILE A 513 -11.16 -45.71 25.01
N THR A 514 -12.34 -45.28 24.55
CA THR A 514 -12.70 -45.22 23.13
C THR A 514 -12.03 -44.02 22.43
N PRO A 515 -11.22 -44.22 21.38
CA PRO A 515 -10.77 -43.12 20.52
C PRO A 515 -11.85 -42.82 19.49
N GLN A 516 -12.49 -41.65 19.62
CA GLN A 516 -13.20 -41.05 18.49
C GLN A 516 -12.21 -40.17 17.72
N ALA A 517 -11.69 -40.68 16.61
CA ALA A 517 -11.14 -39.87 15.54
C ALA A 517 -11.80 -40.32 14.24
N THR A 518 -12.93 -39.70 13.92
CA THR A 518 -13.56 -39.80 12.60
C THR A 518 -13.22 -38.54 11.83
N VAL A 519 -12.59 -38.69 10.66
CA VAL A 519 -12.53 -37.67 9.63
C VAL A 519 -13.96 -37.42 9.16
N ILE A 520 -14.52 -36.25 9.49
CA ILE A 520 -15.79 -35.78 8.92
C ILE A 520 -15.51 -34.47 8.19
N MET A 521 -15.49 -34.56 6.86
CA MET A 521 -15.83 -33.43 6.01
C MET A 521 -17.31 -33.08 6.23
N ARG A 522 -17.59 -31.88 6.77
CA ARG A 522 -18.63 -30.95 6.28
C ARG A 522 -18.81 -29.76 7.23
N ASN A 523 -18.83 -28.58 6.60
CA ASN A 523 -19.45 -27.31 6.99
C ASN A 523 -20.15 -27.25 8.35
N ARG A 524 -19.62 -26.40 9.23
CA ARG A 524 -20.31 -25.17 9.63
C ARG A 524 -19.33 -24.13 10.13
#